data_AF-A0A9D5UZC6-F1
#
_entry.id   AF-A0A9D5UZC6-F1
#
_cell.length_a   1.000
_cell.length_b   1.000
_cell.length_c   1.000
_cell.angle_alpha   90.00
_cell.angle_beta   90.00
_cell.angle_gamma   90.00
#
_symmetry.space_group_name_H-M   'P 1'
#
loop_
_entity.id
_entity.type
_entity.pdbx_description
1 polymer ?
#
loop_
_entity_poly.entity_id
_entity_poly.type
_entity_poly.pdbx_seq_one_letter_code
_entity_poly.pdbx_strand_id
1 'polypeptide(L)'
;MAMFHMSNDSGLFRTAEQLTAMGAVREGVKWRDGEGTVWVSLYEAKMIHQFDHRWATYEANGADSRDVGLGEKMDPDHAPQPRYWVPEMEVESRLKAKGWNRGWLMGWRDICRSTDERTVIAGVIPRVGVGDPFLLMFPGINNLFLMACLFGEQNSLVHDYIARQKVGGTHLKYNMKQQLTNLAP
;
A
#
# COMPACT_ATOMS: atom_id res chain seq x y z
N MET A 1 13.63 1.52 -1.40
CA MET A 1 13.29 2.90 -0.95
C MET A 1 11.79 3.04 -1.08
N ALA A 2 11.11 3.45 0.00
CA ALA A 2 9.66 3.60 0.03
C ALA A 2 9.17 4.66 -0.96
N MET A 3 7.90 4.58 -1.36
CA MET A 3 7.34 5.55 -2.32
C MET A 3 7.20 6.92 -1.68
N PHE A 4 6.49 7.06 -0.56
CA PHE A 4 6.44 8.28 0.25
C PHE A 4 6.87 8.01 1.68
N HIS A 5 7.79 8.80 2.20
CA HIS A 5 8.19 8.75 3.60
C HIS A 5 7.23 9.60 4.43
N MET A 6 6.54 9.00 5.41
CA MET A 6 5.43 9.67 6.12
C MET A 6 5.83 10.96 6.84
N SER A 7 7.10 11.10 7.24
CA SER A 7 7.65 12.37 7.78
C SER A 7 8.22 13.29 6.70
N ASN A 8 9.21 12.84 5.93
CA ASN A 8 9.95 13.71 5.00
C ASN A 8 9.11 14.21 3.82
N ASP A 9 8.12 13.45 3.37
CA ASP A 9 7.24 13.84 2.26
C ASP A 9 5.91 14.46 2.73
N SER A 10 5.73 14.69 4.04
CA SER A 10 4.44 15.13 4.62
C SER A 10 3.91 16.44 4.03
N GLY A 11 4.77 17.31 3.50
CA GLY A 11 4.37 18.53 2.79
C GLY A 11 3.51 18.29 1.54
N LEU A 12 3.58 17.09 0.96
CA LEU A 12 2.79 16.69 -0.21
C LEU A 12 1.42 16.13 0.16
N PHE A 13 1.15 15.88 1.44
CA PHE A 13 -0.04 15.16 1.88
C PHE A 13 -1.18 16.15 2.13
N ARG A 14 -2.38 15.79 1.72
CA ARG A 14 -3.60 16.56 2.01
C ARG A 14 -4.66 15.66 2.62
N THR A 15 -5.38 16.15 3.62
CA THR A 15 -6.61 15.52 4.12
C THR A 15 -7.82 15.89 3.25
N ALA A 16 -8.94 15.19 3.42
CA ALA A 16 -10.18 15.53 2.72
C ALA A 16 -10.63 16.97 3.03
N GLU A 17 -10.51 17.39 4.29
CA GLU A 17 -10.85 18.73 4.74
C GLU A 17 -9.98 19.78 4.06
N GLN A 18 -8.66 19.53 3.96
CA GLN A 18 -7.73 20.46 3.28
C GLN A 18 -8.02 20.55 1.78
N LEU A 19 -8.29 19.43 1.11
CA LEU A 19 -8.69 19.41 -0.30
C LEU A 19 -10.00 20.17 -0.53
N THR A 20 -10.98 19.99 0.37
CA THR A 20 -12.25 20.72 0.32
C THR A 20 -12.02 22.22 0.52
N ALA A 21 -11.20 22.61 1.51
CA ALA A 21 -10.91 24.01 1.81
C ALA A 21 -10.17 24.74 0.67
N MET A 22 -9.36 24.02 -0.13
CA MET A 22 -8.72 24.58 -1.33
C MET A 22 -9.61 24.53 -2.59
N GLY A 23 -10.89 24.16 -2.44
CA GLY A 23 -11.85 24.12 -3.55
C GLY A 23 -11.68 22.92 -4.48
N ALA A 24 -10.98 21.87 -4.07
CA ALA A 24 -10.90 20.65 -4.86
C ALA A 24 -12.23 19.89 -4.82
N VAL A 25 -12.59 19.31 -5.95
CA VAL A 25 -13.81 18.52 -6.15
C VAL A 25 -13.46 17.04 -6.13
N ARG A 26 -14.25 16.24 -5.42
CA ARG A 26 -14.08 14.78 -5.38
C ARG A 26 -14.70 14.13 -6.62
N GLU A 27 -13.90 13.37 -7.36
CA GLU A 27 -14.28 12.58 -8.53
C GLU A 27 -14.03 11.08 -8.22
N GLY A 28 -15.02 10.41 -7.62
CA GLY A 28 -14.87 9.04 -7.13
C GLY A 28 -13.82 8.93 -6.01
N VAL A 29 -12.74 8.17 -6.27
CA VAL A 29 -11.62 8.01 -5.32
C VAL A 29 -10.57 9.11 -5.42
N LYS A 30 -10.61 9.93 -6.48
CA LYS A 30 -9.66 11.00 -6.75
C LYS A 30 -10.25 12.35 -6.38
N TRP A 31 -9.39 13.36 -6.25
CA TRP A 31 -9.79 14.76 -6.19
C TRP A 31 -9.12 15.55 -7.30
N ARG A 32 -9.76 16.63 -7.72
CA ARG A 32 -9.23 17.58 -8.69
C ARG A 32 -9.35 18.99 -8.15
N ASP A 33 -8.24 19.73 -8.07
CA ASP A 33 -8.27 21.13 -7.68
C ASP A 33 -8.48 22.08 -8.87
N GLY A 34 -8.66 23.37 -8.56
CA GLY A 34 -8.89 24.42 -9.57
C GLY A 34 -7.71 24.66 -10.51
N GLU A 35 -6.52 24.18 -10.17
CA GLU A 35 -5.32 24.23 -11.03
C GLU A 35 -5.22 23.00 -11.95
N GLY A 36 -6.11 22.03 -11.79
CA GLY A 36 -6.16 20.80 -12.57
C GLY A 36 -5.31 19.66 -12.00
N THR A 37 -4.69 19.83 -10.83
CA THR A 37 -3.92 18.78 -10.18
C THR A 37 -4.86 17.67 -9.74
N VAL A 38 -4.50 16.44 -10.11
CA VAL A 38 -5.20 15.22 -9.68
C VAL A 38 -4.55 14.70 -8.41
N TRP A 39 -5.35 14.44 -7.39
CA TRP A 39 -4.92 13.92 -6.10
C TRP A 39 -5.44 12.50 -5.93
N VAL A 40 -4.54 11.57 -5.62
CA VAL A 40 -4.83 10.13 -5.46
C VAL A 40 -4.58 9.68 -4.02
N SER A 41 -5.29 8.63 -3.60
CA SER A 41 -5.18 8.08 -2.26
C SER A 41 -3.74 7.75 -1.87
N LEU A 42 -3.36 8.05 -0.63
CA LEU A 42 -2.13 7.56 -0.02
C LEU A 42 -2.48 6.36 0.87
N TYR A 43 -2.16 5.16 0.41
CA TYR A 43 -2.40 3.93 1.14
C TYR A 43 -1.33 3.72 2.22
N GLU A 44 -1.80 3.32 3.40
CA GLU A 44 -0.96 2.92 4.52
C GLU A 44 -1.06 1.41 4.76
N ALA A 45 -0.01 0.81 5.34
CA ALA A 45 0.06 -0.63 5.55
C ALA A 45 -1.14 -1.23 6.29
N LYS A 46 -1.73 -0.51 7.25
CA LYS A 46 -2.89 -1.00 8.01
C LYS A 46 -4.17 -1.11 7.17
N MET A 47 -4.24 -0.46 6.02
CA MET A 47 -5.38 -0.56 5.09
C MET A 47 -5.36 -1.85 4.28
N ILE A 48 -4.28 -2.64 4.37
CA ILE A 48 -4.01 -3.79 3.51
C ILE A 48 -3.78 -5.02 4.38
N HIS A 49 -4.36 -6.14 3.95
CA HIS A 49 -4.11 -7.45 4.51
C HIS A 49 -3.88 -8.47 3.39
N GLN A 50 -3.54 -9.71 3.77
CA GLN A 50 -3.34 -10.81 2.83
C GLN A 50 -4.58 -10.97 1.95
N PHE A 51 -4.38 -10.91 0.64
CA PHE A 51 -5.44 -11.01 -0.37
C PHE A 51 -6.56 -9.95 -0.25
N ASP A 52 -6.34 -8.88 0.52
CA ASP A 52 -7.35 -7.86 0.77
C ASP A 52 -6.72 -6.45 0.77
N HIS A 53 -6.92 -5.73 -0.33
CA HIS A 53 -6.48 -4.35 -0.49
C HIS A 53 -7.48 -3.32 0.06
N ARG A 54 -8.60 -3.79 0.62
CA ARG A 54 -9.69 -3.01 1.23
C ARG A 54 -9.92 -3.48 2.67
N TRP A 55 -8.83 -3.76 3.38
CA TRP A 55 -8.90 -4.34 4.73
C TRP A 55 -9.47 -3.34 5.74
N ALA A 56 -8.91 -2.13 5.75
CA ALA A 56 -9.32 -1.08 6.68
C ALA A 56 -9.53 0.26 5.96
N THR A 57 -10.42 1.06 6.55
CA THR A 57 -10.82 2.38 6.07
C THR A 57 -10.70 3.39 7.22
N TYR A 58 -10.34 4.63 6.89
CA TYR A 58 -10.38 5.72 7.85
C TYR A 58 -11.80 6.27 8.00
N GLU A 59 -12.10 6.71 9.21
CA GLU A 59 -13.32 7.46 9.51
C GLU A 59 -13.22 8.89 9.00
N ALA A 60 -14.36 9.58 8.92
CA ALA A 60 -14.44 10.95 8.42
C ALA A 60 -13.52 11.93 9.18
N ASN A 61 -13.21 11.64 10.45
CA ASN A 61 -12.29 12.45 11.26
C ASN A 61 -10.81 12.32 10.86
N GLY A 62 -10.47 11.37 9.97
CA GLY A 62 -9.10 11.12 9.51
C GLY A 62 -8.12 10.68 10.61
N ALA A 63 -8.61 10.35 11.81
CA ALA A 63 -7.81 9.94 12.95
C ALA A 63 -7.99 8.45 13.23
N ASP A 64 -9.25 8.00 13.26
CA ASP A 64 -9.61 6.63 13.56
C ASP A 64 -9.71 5.81 12.28
N SER A 65 -9.36 4.53 12.38
CA SER A 65 -9.51 3.57 11.31
C SER A 65 -10.17 2.32 11.85
N ARG A 66 -11.04 1.72 11.03
CA ARG A 66 -11.72 0.45 11.32
C ARG A 66 -11.56 -0.51 10.16
N ASP A 67 -11.84 -1.78 10.42
CA ASP A 67 -11.97 -2.76 9.36
C ASP A 67 -13.18 -2.42 8.48
N VAL A 68 -13.03 -2.66 7.18
CA VAL A 68 -14.14 -2.54 6.22
C VAL A 68 -15.10 -3.70 6.46
N GLY A 69 -16.38 -3.38 6.68
CA GLY A 69 -17.42 -4.35 6.99
C GLY A 69 -17.78 -5.21 5.78
N LEU A 70 -18.40 -6.38 6.03
CA LEU A 70 -18.80 -7.29 4.95
C LEU A 70 -19.72 -6.63 3.93
N GLY A 71 -20.70 -5.83 4.37
CA GLY A 71 -21.62 -5.11 3.48
C GLY A 71 -20.90 -4.15 2.54
N GLU A 72 -19.87 -3.45 3.02
CA GLU A 72 -19.03 -2.58 2.19
C GLU A 72 -18.16 -3.40 1.22
N LYS A 73 -17.63 -4.56 1.64
CA LYS A 73 -16.84 -5.44 0.77
C LYS A 73 -17.64 -6.08 -0.36
N MET A 74 -18.95 -6.29 -0.14
CA MET A 74 -19.87 -6.82 -1.15
C MET A 74 -20.11 -5.83 -2.30
N ASP A 75 -19.88 -4.54 -2.08
CA ASP A 75 -19.88 -3.53 -3.13
C ASP A 75 -18.53 -3.57 -3.89
N PRO A 76 -18.51 -3.93 -5.19
CA PRO A 76 -17.29 -3.94 -5.99
C PRO A 76 -16.70 -2.54 -6.21
N ASP A 77 -17.52 -1.49 -6.12
CA ASP A 77 -17.11 -0.10 -6.33
C ASP A 77 -16.65 0.58 -5.03
N HIS A 78 -16.82 -0.09 -3.88
CA HIS A 78 -16.32 0.41 -2.61
C HIS A 78 -14.79 0.45 -2.59
N ALA A 79 -14.25 1.64 -2.33
CA ALA A 79 -12.84 1.88 -2.07
C ALA A 79 -12.63 2.38 -0.64
N PRO A 80 -11.62 1.86 0.08
CA PRO A 80 -11.33 2.30 1.44
C PRO A 80 -10.94 3.78 1.45
N GLN A 81 -11.43 4.50 2.45
CA GLN A 81 -11.12 5.90 2.68
C GLN A 81 -9.69 6.03 3.22
N PRO A 82 -8.75 6.68 2.51
CA PRO A 82 -7.43 6.97 3.05
C PRO A 82 -7.49 8.13 4.05
N ARG A 83 -6.42 8.30 4.82
CA ARG A 83 -6.22 9.50 5.63
C ARG A 83 -5.75 10.70 4.81
N TYR A 84 -4.92 10.43 3.80
CA TYR A 84 -4.28 11.45 2.99
C TYR A 84 -4.40 11.14 1.50
N TRP A 85 -4.22 12.18 0.70
CA TRP A 85 -4.02 12.12 -0.73
C TRP A 85 -2.73 12.85 -1.11
N VAL A 86 -2.16 12.46 -2.24
CA VAL A 86 -0.94 13.01 -2.80
C VAL A 86 -1.14 13.33 -4.28
N PRO A 87 -0.35 14.26 -4.87
CA PRO A 87 -0.43 14.53 -6.29
C PRO A 87 -0.14 13.27 -7.12
N GLU A 88 -0.99 12.98 -8.10
CA GLU A 88 -0.83 11.82 -9.00
C GLU A 88 0.50 11.87 -9.76
N MET A 89 0.93 13.06 -10.16
CA MET A 89 2.21 13.26 -10.85
C MET A 89 3.42 12.79 -10.03
N GLU A 90 3.39 12.94 -8.70
CA GLU A 90 4.44 12.45 -7.82
C GLU A 90 4.49 10.91 -7.81
N VAL A 91 3.32 10.26 -7.75
CA VAL A 91 3.20 8.80 -7.84
C VAL A 91 3.76 8.31 -9.17
N GLU A 92 3.32 8.90 -10.27
CA GLU A 92 3.73 8.51 -11.62
C GLU A 92 5.23 8.71 -11.87
N SER A 93 5.78 9.85 -11.44
CA SER A 93 7.21 10.14 -11.54
C SER A 93 8.06 9.11 -10.78
N ARG A 94 7.69 8.82 -9.52
CA ARG A 94 8.40 7.86 -8.66
C ARG A 94 8.31 6.43 -9.22
N LEU A 95 7.15 6.03 -9.78
CA LEU A 95 6.99 4.72 -10.42
C LEU A 95 7.75 4.61 -11.75
N LYS A 96 7.76 5.67 -12.55
CA LYS A 96 8.55 5.75 -13.80
C LYS A 96 10.05 5.60 -13.50
N ALA A 97 10.55 6.23 -12.44
CA ALA A 97 11.93 6.07 -12.00
C ALA A 97 12.29 4.64 -11.56
N LYS A 98 11.29 3.80 -11.23
CA LYS A 98 11.45 2.36 -10.96
C LYS A 98 11.23 1.48 -12.19
N GLY A 99 10.94 2.06 -13.35
CA GLY A 99 10.58 1.31 -14.55
C GLY A 99 9.25 0.55 -14.42
N TRP A 100 8.36 0.97 -13.51
CA TRP A 100 7.13 0.25 -13.22
C TRP A 100 5.94 0.80 -14.02
N ASN A 101 5.50 0.04 -15.02
CA ASN A 101 4.45 0.41 -15.96
C ASN A 101 3.10 -0.30 -15.72
N ARG A 102 2.97 -1.09 -14.65
CA ARG A 102 1.76 -1.85 -14.36
C ARG A 102 0.73 -1.01 -13.62
N GLY A 103 -0.56 -1.30 -13.84
CA GLY A 103 -1.70 -0.63 -13.18
C GLY A 103 -1.94 -1.04 -11.73
N TRP A 104 -1.03 -1.79 -11.13
CA TRP A 104 -1.10 -2.29 -9.76
C TRP A 104 0.28 -2.26 -9.11
N LEU A 105 0.31 -2.30 -7.78
CA LEU A 105 1.53 -2.36 -6.97
C LEU A 105 1.48 -3.60 -6.09
N MET A 106 2.64 -4.10 -5.71
CA MET A 106 2.77 -5.23 -4.80
C MET A 106 3.78 -4.89 -3.72
N GLY A 107 3.50 -5.30 -2.50
CA GLY A 107 4.32 -4.96 -1.35
C GLY A 107 4.01 -5.80 -0.13
N TRP A 108 4.59 -5.39 1.00
CA TRP A 108 4.36 -6.01 2.29
C TRP A 108 4.31 -4.96 3.39
N ARG A 109 3.65 -5.31 4.49
CA ARG A 109 3.64 -4.50 5.70
C ARG A 109 5.00 -4.60 6.39
N ASP A 110 5.60 -3.46 6.71
CA ASP A 110 6.85 -3.40 7.47
C ASP A 110 6.65 -3.84 8.93
N ILE A 111 5.59 -3.37 9.58
CA ILE A 111 5.35 -3.66 10.99
C ILE A 111 4.85 -5.10 11.15
N CYS A 112 5.62 -5.91 11.86
CA CYS A 112 5.36 -7.32 12.14
C CYS A 112 5.61 -7.61 13.63
N ARG A 113 4.59 -7.45 14.48
CA ARG A 113 4.73 -7.59 15.93
C ARG A 113 4.83 -9.06 16.32
N SER A 114 5.45 -9.34 17.46
CA SER A 114 5.53 -10.71 18.00
C SER A 114 4.16 -11.31 18.35
N THR A 115 3.16 -10.45 18.59
CA THR A 115 1.76 -10.84 18.81
C THR A 115 0.99 -11.11 17.52
N ASP A 116 1.52 -10.72 16.36
CA ASP A 116 0.83 -10.91 15.09
C ASP A 116 0.95 -12.38 14.65
N GLU A 117 -0.18 -12.95 14.20
CA GLU A 117 -0.23 -14.34 13.71
C GLU A 117 0.68 -14.56 12.50
N ARG A 118 0.98 -13.50 11.74
CA ARG A 118 1.79 -13.50 10.51
C ARG A 118 2.95 -12.52 10.62
N THR A 119 4.16 -12.96 10.29
CA THR A 119 5.33 -12.08 10.16
C THR A 119 5.37 -11.39 8.79
N VAL A 120 4.86 -12.05 7.75
CA VAL A 120 4.81 -11.49 6.39
C VAL A 120 3.35 -11.36 5.96
N ILE A 121 2.91 -10.12 5.84
CA ILE A 121 1.61 -9.77 5.24
C ILE A 121 1.89 -9.02 3.96
N ALA A 122 1.74 -9.71 2.83
CA ALA A 122 1.91 -9.14 1.50
C ALA A 122 0.56 -8.81 0.86
N GLY A 123 0.51 -7.74 0.07
CA GLY A 123 -0.69 -7.28 -0.62
C GLY A 123 -0.39 -6.85 -2.05
N VAL A 124 -1.39 -7.01 -2.92
CA VAL A 124 -1.47 -6.35 -4.23
C VAL A 124 -2.51 -5.25 -4.12
N ILE A 125 -2.16 -4.04 -4.53
CA ILE A 125 -3.02 -2.85 -4.40
C ILE A 125 -3.12 -2.11 -5.74
N PRO A 126 -4.12 -1.23 -5.92
CA PRO A 126 -4.19 -0.34 -7.08
C PRO A 126 -2.94 0.55 -7.22
N ARG A 127 -2.74 1.13 -8.40
CA ARG A 127 -1.68 2.12 -8.64
C ARG A 127 -2.05 3.46 -8.00
N VAL A 128 -1.69 3.61 -6.72
CA VAL A 128 -1.94 4.81 -5.89
C VAL A 128 -0.69 5.19 -5.10
N GLY A 129 -0.74 6.29 -4.34
CA GLY A 129 0.34 6.65 -3.43
C GLY A 129 0.50 5.62 -2.31
N VAL A 130 1.73 5.37 -1.85
CA VAL A 130 2.01 4.39 -0.79
C VAL A 130 2.96 4.97 0.26
N GLY A 131 2.52 4.98 1.52
CA GLY A 131 3.35 5.36 2.66
C GLY A 131 4.37 4.29 3.05
N ASP A 132 5.50 4.70 3.64
CA ASP A 132 6.62 3.82 3.97
C ASP A 132 6.39 2.70 5.00
N PRO A 133 5.27 2.62 5.75
CA PRO A 133 4.91 1.39 6.45
C PRO A 133 4.53 0.23 5.51
N PHE A 134 4.11 0.51 4.26
CA PHE A 134 3.89 -0.51 3.23
C PHE A 134 5.01 -0.44 2.19
N LEU A 135 5.89 -1.43 2.23
CA LEU A 135 7.09 -1.46 1.40
C LEU A 135 6.80 -2.16 0.08
N LEU A 136 7.26 -1.59 -1.03
CA LEU A 136 6.95 -2.06 -2.38
C LEU A 136 8.05 -2.96 -2.94
N MET A 137 7.65 -4.03 -3.61
CA MET A 137 8.52 -4.85 -4.45
C MET A 137 8.26 -4.59 -5.92
N PHE A 138 9.32 -4.59 -6.72
CA PHE A 138 9.27 -4.36 -8.16
C PHE A 138 9.95 -5.51 -8.91
N PRO A 139 9.32 -6.70 -8.98
CA PRO A 139 9.91 -7.84 -9.69
C PRO A 139 10.03 -7.55 -11.18
N GLY A 140 11.19 -7.83 -11.77
CA GLY A 140 11.46 -7.64 -13.20
C GLY A 140 10.85 -8.70 -14.13
N ILE A 141 10.11 -9.67 -13.58
CA ILE A 141 9.54 -10.78 -14.33
C ILE A 141 8.36 -10.27 -15.18
N ASN A 142 8.39 -10.52 -16.48
CA ASN A 142 7.30 -10.16 -17.39
C ASN A 142 6.34 -11.34 -17.65
N ASN A 143 5.89 -12.00 -16.58
CA ASN A 143 4.96 -13.11 -16.64
C ASN A 143 3.98 -13.01 -15.45
N LEU A 144 2.69 -12.77 -15.76
CA LEU A 144 1.64 -12.58 -14.76
C LEU A 144 1.42 -13.80 -13.86
N PHE A 145 1.55 -15.02 -14.40
CA PHE A 145 1.43 -16.25 -13.63
C PHE A 145 2.52 -16.35 -12.57
N LEU A 146 3.78 -16.09 -12.93
CA LEU A 146 4.88 -16.09 -11.98
C LEU A 146 4.76 -14.98 -10.93
N MET A 147 4.20 -13.82 -11.29
CA MET A 147 3.91 -12.75 -10.32
C MET A 147 2.83 -13.18 -9.31
N ALA A 148 1.81 -13.91 -9.76
CA ALA A 148 0.80 -14.49 -8.87
C ALA A 148 1.38 -15.59 -7.99
N CYS A 149 2.26 -16.45 -8.52
CA CYS A 149 3.00 -17.44 -7.73
C CYS A 149 3.87 -16.78 -6.66
N LEU A 150 4.61 -15.73 -7.01
CA LEU A 150 5.36 -14.92 -6.04
C LEU A 150 4.41 -14.38 -4.96
N PHE A 151 3.29 -13.76 -5.34
CA PHE A 151 2.34 -13.23 -4.36
C PHE A 151 1.79 -14.29 -3.40
N GLY A 152 1.45 -15.47 -3.92
CA GLY A 152 1.00 -16.61 -3.12
C GLY A 152 2.10 -17.11 -2.19
N GLU A 153 3.33 -17.20 -2.68
CA GLU A 153 4.51 -17.60 -1.91
C GLU A 153 4.79 -16.62 -0.75
N GLN A 154 4.72 -15.31 -1.00
CA GLN A 154 4.90 -14.27 0.02
C GLN A 154 3.86 -14.34 1.15
N ASN A 155 2.69 -14.93 0.87
CA ASN A 155 1.62 -15.15 1.85
C ASN A 155 1.53 -16.61 2.32
N SER A 156 2.48 -17.47 1.97
CA SER A 156 2.52 -18.87 2.42
C SER A 156 3.01 -19.00 3.86
N LEU A 157 2.61 -20.09 4.54
CA LEU A 157 3.10 -20.40 5.89
C LEU A 157 4.59 -20.73 5.91
N VAL A 158 5.11 -21.34 4.85
CA VAL A 158 6.54 -21.68 4.72
C VAL A 158 7.38 -20.41 4.66
N HIS A 159 6.98 -19.43 3.83
CA HIS A 159 7.66 -18.15 3.75
C HIS A 159 7.58 -17.38 5.07
N ASP A 160 6.39 -17.37 5.71
CA ASP A 160 6.19 -16.72 7.01
C ASP A 160 7.10 -17.33 8.09
N TYR A 161 7.18 -18.66 8.14
CA TYR A 161 8.03 -19.37 9.09
C TYR A 161 9.51 -18.99 8.92
N ILE A 162 10.03 -19.03 7.69
CA ILE A 162 11.42 -18.65 7.40
C ILE A 162 11.68 -17.19 7.77
N ALA A 163 10.76 -16.28 7.43
CA ALA A 163 10.86 -14.88 7.79
C ALA A 163 10.89 -14.68 9.31
N ARG A 164 10.01 -15.36 10.04
CA ARG A 164 9.91 -15.30 11.50
C ARG A 164 11.19 -15.73 12.20
N GLN A 165 11.93 -16.70 11.66
CA GLN A 165 13.22 -17.10 12.21
C GLN A 165 14.31 -16.01 12.06
N LYS A 166 14.19 -15.13 11.06
CA LYS A 166 15.20 -14.10 10.77
C LYS A 166 14.84 -12.73 11.33
N VAL A 167 13.56 -12.42 11.49
CA VAL A 167 13.09 -11.14 12.01
C VAL A 167 13.24 -11.11 13.53
N GLY A 168 14.21 -10.36 14.03
CA GLY A 168 14.47 -10.20 15.46
C GLY A 168 13.75 -9.02 16.14
N GLY A 169 12.91 -8.28 15.42
CA GLY A 169 12.23 -7.08 15.91
C GLY A 169 10.85 -6.88 15.28
N THR A 170 10.30 -5.67 15.37
CA THR A 170 8.94 -5.37 14.88
C THR A 170 8.89 -4.88 13.43
N HIS A 171 10.01 -4.95 12.71
CA HIS A 171 10.14 -4.37 11.37
C HIS A 171 10.76 -5.36 10.37
N LEU A 172 10.07 -5.57 9.25
CA LEU A 172 10.55 -6.31 8.09
C LEU A 172 10.96 -5.32 6.99
N LYS A 173 12.11 -4.67 7.16
CA LYS A 173 12.64 -3.71 6.19
C LYS A 173 13.25 -4.39 4.96
N TYR A 174 13.52 -3.60 3.92
CA TYR A 174 14.11 -4.07 2.64
C TYR A 174 15.35 -4.94 2.81
N ASN A 175 16.29 -4.53 3.66
CA ASN A 175 17.54 -5.25 3.89
C ASN A 175 17.33 -6.67 4.42
N MET A 176 16.33 -6.89 5.28
CA MET A 176 15.95 -8.21 5.76
C MET A 176 15.18 -8.97 4.67
N LYS A 177 14.22 -8.30 4.02
CA LYS A 177 13.38 -8.92 2.98
C LYS A 177 14.21 -9.47 1.81
N GLN A 178 15.28 -8.79 1.41
CA GLN A 178 16.19 -9.21 0.36
C GLN A 178 17.05 -10.43 0.72
N GLN A 179 17.12 -10.81 2.00
CA GLN A 179 17.84 -12.01 2.48
C GLN A 179 16.92 -13.22 2.68
N LEU A 180 15.62 -13.07 2.41
CA LEU A 180 14.67 -14.16 2.40
C LEU A 180 14.67 -14.81 1.02
N THR A 181 14.85 -16.13 1.00
CA THR A 181 14.77 -16.91 -0.23
C THR A 181 13.34 -16.87 -0.75
N ASN A 182 13.18 -16.61 -2.04
CA ASN A 182 11.91 -16.85 -2.73
C ASN A 182 12.02 -18.12 -3.58
N LEU A 183 10.90 -18.80 -3.82
CA LEU A 183 10.86 -19.94 -4.73
C LEU A 183 11.32 -19.53 -6.14
N ALA A 184 12.16 -20.37 -6.75
CA ALA A 184 12.54 -20.20 -8.15
C ALA A 184 11.31 -20.40 -9.06
N PRO A 185 11.23 -19.65 -10.18
CA PRO A 185 10.16 -19.80 -11.16
C PRO A 185 10.21 -21.15 -11.91
#